data_AF-A0AAW4RR33-F1
#
_entry.id   AF-A0AAW4RR33-F1
#
_cell.length_a   1.000
_cell.length_b   1.000
_cell.length_c   1.000
_cell.angle_alpha   90.00
_cell.angle_beta   90.00
_cell.angle_gamma   90.00
#
_symmetry.space_group_name_H-M   'P 1'
#
loop_
_entity.id
_entity.type
_entity.pdbx_description
1 polymer ?
#
loop_
_entity_poly.entity_id
_entity_poly.type
_entity_poly.pdbx_seq_one_letter_code
_entity_poly.pdbx_strand_id
1 'polypeptide(L)'
;MIGDRVSKGIELGVFSQETMRNMRQWFLEVRRKHSYRCEIDQDFLAEIFRLPYDYQSHSPRFTPAMARLPDFDPNEFGNQKFIDENKDIYEVLSRDRHALYFMRQNQSIITTRIKRSDGALIFGPSSTQLEYKQVRQLAHFIVGQERSVKWPSRFLSEERKPMYSLVSAFSALLLFSNNGDMDRAIEAYVSIRTSGDPIDRMAGNIIGLNPFFDHGVLSAIAMAHEVKKIRPNGLVVGSRIEQIRKEIRSLAFPH
;
A
#
# COMPACT_ATOMS: atom_id res chain seq x y z
N MET A 1 4.74 21.72 14.58
CA MET A 1 3.94 20.66 15.23
C MET A 1 4.71 19.37 15.41
N ILE A 2 4.84 18.48 14.41
CA ILE A 2 5.46 17.15 14.64
C ILE A 2 6.93 17.26 15.09
N GLY A 3 7.69 18.22 14.53
CA GLY A 3 9.03 18.54 15.02
C GLY A 3 9.05 18.91 16.51
N ASP A 4 8.12 19.78 16.95
CA ASP A 4 8.01 20.17 18.36
C ASP A 4 7.66 18.97 19.26
N ARG A 5 6.79 18.06 18.79
CA ARG A 5 6.45 16.82 19.52
C ARG A 5 7.67 15.91 19.68
N VAL A 6 8.53 15.81 18.67
CA VAL A 6 9.76 15.02 18.77
C VAL A 6 10.78 15.68 19.68
N SER A 7 10.99 16.98 19.56
CA SER A 7 11.86 17.72 20.47
C SER A 7 11.39 17.56 21.92
N LYS A 8 10.08 17.64 22.16
CA LYS A 8 9.52 17.42 23.50
C LYS A 8 9.67 15.97 23.98
N GLY A 9 9.51 14.98 23.11
CA GLY A 9 9.76 13.58 23.44
C GLY A 9 11.21 13.29 23.85
N ILE A 10 12.18 14.00 23.25
CA ILE A 10 13.59 13.96 23.67
C ILE A 10 13.77 14.60 25.05
N GLU A 11 13.19 15.78 25.27
CA GLU A 11 13.25 16.50 26.54
C GLU A 11 12.67 15.67 27.71
N LEU A 12 11.56 14.97 27.46
CA LEU A 12 10.91 14.10 28.44
C LEU A 12 11.58 12.72 28.60
N GLY A 13 12.62 12.41 27.80
CA GLY A 13 13.30 11.11 27.84
C GLY A 13 12.46 9.94 27.33
N VAL A 14 11.37 10.19 26.60
CA VAL A 14 10.54 9.15 25.97
C VAL A 14 11.35 8.38 24.91
N PHE A 15 12.23 9.10 24.22
CA PHE A 15 13.21 8.54 23.30
C PHE A 15 14.40 9.48 23.18
N SER A 16 15.50 8.97 22.61
CA SER A 16 16.73 9.74 22.42
C SER A 16 17.14 9.80 20.94
N GLN A 17 18.13 10.65 20.64
CA GLN A 17 18.80 10.64 19.34
C GLN A 17 19.40 9.27 19.00
N GLU A 18 19.87 8.54 20.02
CA GLU A 18 20.34 7.17 19.85
C GLU A 18 19.19 6.22 19.46
N THR A 19 18.02 6.37 20.10
CA THR A 19 16.83 5.58 19.74
C THR A 19 16.44 5.79 18.28
N MET A 20 16.48 7.04 17.80
CA MET A 20 16.23 7.37 16.39
C MET A 20 17.25 6.74 15.45
N ARG A 21 18.54 6.72 15.81
CA ARG A 21 19.59 6.04 15.04
C ARG A 21 19.36 4.53 15.01
N ASN A 22 19.02 3.92 16.14
CA ASN A 22 18.77 2.48 16.26
C ASN A 22 17.57 2.05 15.40
N MET A 23 16.48 2.84 15.37
CA MET A 23 15.35 2.57 14.49
C MET A 23 15.73 2.62 13.00
N ARG A 24 16.56 3.60 12.60
CA ARG A 24 17.07 3.67 11.22
C ARG A 24 17.90 2.44 10.86
N GLN A 25 18.79 2.01 11.75
CA GLN A 25 19.62 0.82 11.54
C GLN A 25 18.77 -0.45 11.44
N TRP A 26 17.85 -0.65 12.38
CA TRP A 26 16.89 -1.76 12.33
C TRP A 26 16.17 -1.82 10.99
N PHE A 27 15.63 -0.71 10.51
CA PHE A 27 14.92 -0.69 9.23
C PHE A 27 15.82 -0.98 8.03
N LEU A 28 17.06 -0.46 8.03
CA LEU A 28 18.05 -0.76 6.98
C LEU A 28 18.40 -2.25 6.94
N GLU A 29 18.55 -2.88 8.10
CA GLU A 29 18.84 -4.31 8.21
C GLU A 29 17.67 -5.17 7.73
N VAL A 30 16.45 -4.85 8.15
CA VAL A 30 15.22 -5.50 7.69
C VAL A 30 15.10 -5.36 6.17
N ARG A 31 15.34 -4.15 5.64
CA ARG A 31 15.31 -3.89 4.21
C ARG A 31 16.32 -4.75 3.47
N ARG A 32 17.56 -4.84 3.95
CA ARG A 32 18.62 -5.66 3.35
C ARG A 32 18.24 -7.15 3.36
N LYS A 33 17.71 -7.66 4.48
CA LYS A 33 17.37 -9.08 4.65
C LYS A 33 16.18 -9.53 3.81
N HIS A 34 15.21 -8.64 3.58
CA HIS A 34 13.95 -8.97 2.91
C HIS A 34 13.80 -8.32 1.54
N SER A 35 14.91 -7.99 0.87
CA SER A 35 14.87 -7.56 -0.52
C SER A 35 15.04 -8.74 -1.48
N TYR A 36 14.40 -8.66 -2.65
CA TYR A 36 14.42 -9.68 -3.68
C TYR A 36 14.63 -9.04 -5.06
N ARG A 37 15.06 -9.83 -6.04
CA ARG A 37 15.17 -9.37 -7.43
C ARG A 37 13.79 -9.38 -8.06
N CYS A 38 13.29 -8.22 -8.45
CA CYS A 38 11.98 -8.11 -9.08
C CYS A 38 12.08 -8.49 -10.56
N GLU A 39 11.29 -9.48 -10.98
CA GLU A 39 11.29 -10.03 -12.34
C GLU A 39 10.12 -9.53 -13.20
N ILE A 40 9.55 -8.38 -12.81
CA ILE A 40 8.44 -7.75 -13.53
C ILE A 40 9.02 -6.75 -14.54
N ASP A 41 8.71 -6.96 -15.82
CA ASP A 41 8.97 -6.00 -16.88
C ASP A 41 7.80 -5.03 -17.08
N GLN A 42 8.00 -4.03 -17.95
CA GLN A 42 7.00 -2.98 -18.21
C GLN A 42 5.75 -3.52 -18.92
N ASP A 43 5.90 -4.54 -19.76
CA ASP A 43 4.80 -5.12 -20.53
C ASP A 43 3.87 -5.91 -19.62
N PHE A 44 4.45 -6.74 -18.73
CA PHE A 44 3.70 -7.45 -17.70
C PHE A 44 2.98 -6.48 -16.77
N LEU A 45 3.64 -5.40 -16.37
CA LEU A 45 3.01 -4.39 -15.51
C LEU A 45 1.84 -3.69 -16.21
N ALA A 46 1.96 -3.39 -17.51
CA ALA A 46 0.87 -2.82 -18.30
C ALA A 46 -0.35 -3.76 -18.36
N GLU A 47 -0.12 -5.07 -18.46
CA GLU A 47 -1.17 -6.09 -18.44
C GLU A 47 -1.81 -6.22 -17.05
N ILE A 48 -1.01 -6.18 -15.97
CA ILE A 48 -1.54 -6.11 -14.60
C ILE A 48 -2.49 -4.91 -14.44
N PHE A 49 -2.12 -3.73 -14.94
CA PHE A 49 -2.97 -2.54 -14.83
C PHE A 49 -4.29 -2.62 -15.60
N ARG A 50 -4.40 -3.54 -16.56
CA ARG A 50 -5.63 -3.81 -17.33
C ARG A 50 -6.56 -4.82 -16.66
N LEU A 51 -6.14 -5.48 -15.58
CA LEU A 51 -6.97 -6.47 -14.89
C LEU A 51 -8.32 -5.87 -14.49
N PRO A 52 -9.44 -6.58 -14.69
CA PRO A 52 -10.73 -6.14 -14.17
C PRO A 52 -10.70 -6.26 -12.64
N TYR A 53 -10.81 -5.12 -11.95
CA TYR A 53 -10.63 -5.02 -10.49
C TYR A 53 -11.92 -5.01 -9.68
N ASP A 54 -13.09 -4.95 -10.34
CA ASP A 54 -14.39 -4.97 -9.67
C ASP A 54 -14.74 -6.41 -9.27
N TYR A 55 -14.00 -6.89 -8.27
CA TYR A 55 -14.25 -8.16 -7.58
C TYR A 55 -15.41 -7.96 -6.60
N GLN A 56 -16.62 -7.80 -7.13
CA GLN A 56 -17.85 -8.10 -6.42
C GLN A 56 -18.61 -9.13 -7.25
N SER A 57 -18.05 -10.34 -7.30
CA SER A 57 -18.68 -11.51 -7.93
C SER A 57 -19.87 -11.97 -7.06
N HIS A 58 -20.92 -11.17 -7.04
CA HIS A 58 -22.28 -11.64 -6.79
C HIS A 58 -23.02 -11.88 -8.10
N SER A 59 -22.46 -11.42 -9.22
CA SER A 59 -23.03 -11.67 -10.54
C SER A 59 -22.94 -13.17 -10.87
N PRO A 60 -24.06 -13.80 -11.26
CA PRO A 60 -24.07 -15.21 -11.65
C PRO A 60 -23.17 -15.42 -12.89
N ARG A 61 -22.66 -16.65 -13.05
CA ARG A 61 -21.91 -17.02 -14.26
C ARG A 61 -22.74 -16.74 -15.51
N PHE A 62 -22.09 -16.25 -16.57
CA PHE A 62 -22.75 -16.02 -17.84
C PHE A 62 -23.46 -17.28 -18.34
N THR A 63 -24.70 -17.12 -18.78
CA THR A 63 -25.45 -18.12 -19.55
C THR A 63 -25.98 -17.47 -20.83
N PRO A 64 -26.12 -18.21 -21.95
CA PRO A 64 -26.66 -17.65 -23.19
C PRO A 64 -28.05 -17.02 -23.02
N ALA A 65 -28.82 -17.43 -22.02
CA ALA A 65 -30.12 -16.83 -21.71
C ALA A 65 -30.01 -15.36 -21.25
N MET A 66 -28.94 -14.99 -20.52
CA MET A 66 -28.71 -13.62 -20.03
C MET A 66 -28.50 -12.64 -21.19
N ALA A 67 -27.96 -13.12 -22.31
CA ALA A 67 -27.73 -12.32 -23.50
C ALA A 67 -29.02 -11.86 -24.21
N ARG A 68 -30.18 -12.41 -23.81
CA ARG A 68 -31.50 -12.03 -24.32
C ARG A 68 -32.17 -10.90 -23.51
N LEU A 69 -31.54 -10.45 -22.42
CA LEU A 69 -32.07 -9.36 -21.62
C LEU A 69 -32.04 -8.05 -22.43
N PRO A 70 -33.07 -7.19 -22.29
CA PRO A 70 -32.98 -5.81 -22.76
C PRO A 70 -31.75 -5.13 -22.14
N ASP A 71 -31.06 -4.31 -22.92
CA ASP A 71 -29.86 -3.56 -22.50
C ASP A 71 -28.68 -4.42 -21.99
N PHE A 72 -28.58 -5.68 -22.45
CA PHE A 72 -27.45 -6.55 -22.12
C PHE A 72 -26.09 -5.90 -22.44
N ASP A 73 -25.25 -5.72 -21.42
CA ASP A 73 -23.88 -5.21 -21.57
C ASP A 73 -22.87 -6.38 -21.65
N PRO A 74 -22.34 -6.71 -22.84
CA PRO A 74 -21.31 -7.74 -22.98
C PRO A 74 -20.00 -7.41 -22.25
N ASN A 75 -19.77 -6.15 -21.87
CA ASN A 75 -18.54 -5.75 -21.18
C ASN A 75 -18.51 -6.25 -19.73
N GLU A 76 -19.65 -6.21 -19.03
CA GLU A 76 -19.77 -6.66 -17.64
C GLU A 76 -19.48 -8.17 -17.53
N PHE A 77 -20.14 -8.98 -18.37
CA PHE A 77 -19.93 -10.43 -18.39
C PHE A 77 -18.55 -10.83 -18.91
N GLY A 78 -17.96 -10.04 -19.80
CA GLY A 78 -16.61 -10.32 -20.29
C GLY A 78 -15.55 -10.20 -19.20
N ASN A 79 -15.68 -9.20 -18.32
CA ASN A 79 -14.81 -9.05 -17.17
C ASN A 79 -15.01 -10.21 -16.18
N GLN A 80 -16.26 -10.59 -15.89
CA GLN A 80 -16.57 -11.69 -14.97
C GLN A 80 -16.03 -13.03 -15.46
N LYS A 81 -16.17 -13.35 -16.76
CA LYS A 81 -15.60 -14.58 -17.33
C LYS A 81 -14.07 -14.59 -17.22
N PHE A 82 -13.40 -13.47 -17.48
CA PHE A 82 -11.95 -13.38 -17.30
C PHE A 82 -11.53 -13.64 -15.85
N ILE A 83 -12.26 -13.10 -14.87
CA ILE A 83 -12.04 -13.33 -13.44
C ILE A 83 -12.20 -14.82 -13.10
N ASP A 84 -13.28 -15.45 -13.58
CA ASP A 84 -13.56 -16.86 -13.35
C ASP A 84 -12.49 -17.80 -13.94
N GLU A 85 -11.90 -17.44 -15.08
CA GLU A 85 -10.79 -18.16 -15.72
C GLU A 85 -9.45 -17.97 -14.98
N ASN A 86 -9.31 -16.93 -14.15
CA ASN A 86 -8.04 -16.53 -13.53
C ASN A 86 -8.13 -16.40 -12.00
N LYS A 87 -8.93 -17.25 -11.34
CA LYS A 87 -9.21 -17.17 -9.90
C LYS A 87 -7.96 -17.14 -9.01
N ASP A 88 -6.90 -17.82 -9.41
CA ASP A 88 -5.61 -17.84 -8.73
C ASP A 88 -4.94 -16.46 -8.66
N ILE A 89 -5.01 -15.68 -9.75
CA ILE A 89 -4.57 -14.27 -9.75
C ILE A 89 -5.42 -13.47 -8.76
N TYR A 90 -6.74 -13.61 -8.81
CA TYR A 90 -7.65 -12.86 -7.94
C TYR A 90 -7.54 -13.24 -6.48
N GLU A 91 -7.19 -14.49 -6.17
CA GLU A 91 -6.86 -14.91 -4.82
C GLU A 91 -5.68 -14.07 -4.28
N VAL A 92 -4.60 -13.92 -5.06
CA VAL A 92 -3.47 -13.05 -4.69
C VAL A 92 -3.88 -11.60 -4.50
N LEU A 93 -4.64 -11.04 -5.45
CA LEU A 93 -5.10 -9.65 -5.36
C LEU A 93 -5.98 -9.39 -4.13
N SER A 94 -6.77 -10.38 -3.72
CA SER A 94 -7.71 -10.27 -2.60
C SER A 94 -7.04 -10.29 -1.22
N ARG A 95 -5.81 -10.80 -1.11
CA ARG A 95 -5.07 -10.95 0.16
C ARG A 95 -4.71 -9.59 0.80
N ASP A 96 -4.51 -8.55 -0.01
CA ASP A 96 -4.17 -7.21 0.48
C ASP A 96 -4.91 -6.13 -0.31
N ARG A 97 -6.09 -5.73 0.18
CA ARG A 97 -6.89 -4.66 -0.42
C ARG A 97 -6.19 -3.30 -0.41
N HIS A 98 -5.26 -3.06 0.53
CA HIS A 98 -4.52 -1.80 0.58
C HIS A 98 -3.48 -1.75 -0.55
N ALA A 99 -2.71 -2.82 -0.73
CA ALA A 99 -1.81 -2.95 -1.88
C ALA A 99 -2.56 -2.85 -3.21
N LEU A 100 -3.75 -3.46 -3.32
CA LEU A 100 -4.59 -3.37 -4.51
C LEU A 100 -5.06 -1.94 -4.79
N TYR A 101 -5.42 -1.18 -3.75
CA TYR A 101 -5.74 0.24 -3.90
C TYR A 101 -4.55 1.03 -4.46
N PHE A 102 -3.34 0.81 -3.93
CA PHE A 102 -2.12 1.47 -4.42
C PHE A 102 -1.76 1.04 -5.85
N MET A 103 -1.96 -0.24 -6.21
CA MET A 103 -1.81 -0.72 -7.59
C MET A 103 -2.64 0.12 -8.57
N ARG A 104 -3.88 0.43 -8.20
CA ARG A 104 -4.81 1.20 -9.03
C ARG A 104 -4.48 2.69 -9.08
N GLN A 105 -4.16 3.29 -7.93
CA GLN A 105 -4.01 4.75 -7.81
C GLN A 105 -2.61 5.25 -8.14
N ASN A 106 -1.60 4.38 -8.15
CA ASN A 106 -0.20 4.78 -8.24
C ASN A 106 0.56 4.13 -9.41
N GLN A 107 -0.15 3.78 -10.50
CA GLN A 107 0.41 3.13 -11.68
C GLN A 107 1.70 3.81 -12.19
N SER A 108 1.69 5.13 -12.40
CA SER A 108 2.87 5.88 -12.89
C SER A 108 4.08 5.82 -11.95
N ILE A 109 3.84 5.81 -10.64
CA ILE A 109 4.90 5.70 -9.62
C ILE A 109 5.47 4.29 -9.61
N ILE A 110 4.60 3.27 -9.69
CA ILE A 110 4.99 1.86 -9.76
C ILE A 110 5.84 1.63 -11.02
N THR A 111 5.37 2.05 -12.20
CA THR A 111 6.10 2.01 -13.49
C THR A 111 7.49 2.63 -13.36
N THR A 112 7.56 3.85 -12.81
CA THR A 112 8.83 4.57 -12.63
C THR A 112 9.78 3.81 -11.69
N ARG A 113 9.25 3.25 -10.60
CA ARG A 113 10.06 2.50 -9.63
C ARG A 113 10.59 1.20 -10.24
N ILE A 114 9.76 0.43 -10.95
CA ILE A 114 10.20 -0.77 -11.66
C ILE A 114 11.28 -0.42 -12.69
N LYS A 115 11.07 0.61 -13.52
CA LYS A 115 12.04 1.06 -14.53
C LYS A 115 13.40 1.43 -13.92
N ARG A 116 13.40 2.08 -12.74
CA ARG A 116 14.63 2.46 -12.03
C ARG A 116 15.28 1.30 -11.26
N SER A 117 14.54 0.23 -11.03
CA SER A 117 15.01 -0.93 -10.27
C SER A 117 15.43 -2.07 -11.19
N ASP A 118 15.65 -1.80 -12.49
CA ASP A 118 16.06 -2.82 -13.47
C ASP A 118 17.33 -3.53 -13.00
N GLY A 119 17.19 -4.83 -12.72
CA GLY A 119 18.25 -5.66 -12.13
C GLY A 119 18.55 -5.44 -10.64
N ALA A 120 17.97 -4.42 -9.99
CA ALA A 120 18.21 -4.10 -8.58
C ALA A 120 17.29 -4.86 -7.62
N LEU A 121 17.72 -4.97 -6.36
CA LEU A 121 16.91 -5.54 -5.29
C LEU A 121 15.80 -4.57 -4.85
N ILE A 122 14.57 -5.06 -4.77
CA ILE A 122 13.40 -4.34 -4.26
C ILE A 122 13.05 -4.92 -2.89
N PHE A 123 12.74 -4.05 -1.93
CA PHE A 123 12.28 -4.46 -0.61
C PHE A 123 10.91 -5.14 -0.66
N GLY A 124 10.79 -6.33 -0.05
CA GLY A 124 9.54 -7.05 0.19
C GLY A 124 8.89 -6.61 1.51
N PRO A 125 7.81 -5.81 1.46
CA PRO A 125 7.23 -5.18 2.65
C PRO A 125 6.40 -6.13 3.53
N SER A 126 6.17 -7.37 3.09
CA SER A 126 5.43 -8.37 3.88
C SER A 126 6.07 -8.66 5.23
N SER A 127 7.41 -8.52 5.31
CA SER A 127 8.18 -8.71 6.55
C SER A 127 7.89 -7.66 7.63
N THR A 128 7.37 -6.48 7.25
CA THR A 128 7.08 -5.36 8.16
C THR A 128 5.60 -5.01 8.20
N GLN A 129 4.73 -5.92 7.74
CA GLN A 129 3.29 -5.65 7.60
C GLN A 129 2.62 -5.39 8.95
N LEU A 130 3.08 -6.04 10.03
CA LEU A 130 2.54 -5.86 11.36
C LEU A 130 2.89 -4.47 11.90
N GLU A 131 4.17 -4.11 11.88
CA GLU A 131 4.70 -2.83 12.34
C GLU A 131 4.09 -1.68 11.54
N TYR A 132 3.95 -1.85 10.23
CA TYR A 132 3.28 -0.89 9.36
C TYR A 132 1.81 -0.67 9.76
N LYS A 133 1.05 -1.74 10.03
CA LYS A 133 -0.34 -1.62 10.50
C LYS A 133 -0.43 -0.88 11.84
N GLN A 134 0.47 -1.19 12.79
CA GLN A 134 0.53 -0.50 14.08
C GLN A 134 0.84 0.99 13.90
N VAL A 135 1.83 1.33 13.05
CA VAL A 135 2.15 2.73 12.73
C VAL A 135 0.96 3.47 12.16
N ARG A 136 0.20 2.86 11.24
CA ARG A 136 -1.01 3.49 10.69
C ARG A 136 -2.09 3.68 11.75
N GLN A 137 -2.30 2.70 12.61
CA GLN A 137 -3.27 2.78 13.70
C GLN A 137 -2.93 3.93 14.65
N LEU A 138 -1.67 4.04 15.06
CA LEU A 138 -1.20 5.13 15.92
C LEU A 138 -1.24 6.49 15.19
N ALA A 139 -0.88 6.54 13.91
CA ALA A 139 -0.98 7.76 13.10
C ALA A 139 -2.44 8.25 13.01
N HIS A 140 -3.40 7.34 12.82
CA HIS A 140 -4.82 7.67 12.82
C HIS A 140 -5.26 8.26 14.17
N PHE A 141 -4.84 7.63 15.27
CA PHE A 141 -5.11 8.14 16.61
C PHE A 141 -4.53 9.55 16.80
N ILE A 142 -3.24 9.76 16.53
CA ILE A 142 -2.56 11.06 16.68
C ILE A 142 -3.27 12.16 15.87
N VAL A 143 -3.58 11.88 14.59
CA VAL A 143 -4.33 12.81 13.72
C VAL A 143 -5.68 13.18 14.32
N GLY A 144 -6.41 12.19 14.85
CA GLY A 144 -7.70 12.42 15.51
C GLY A 144 -7.62 13.25 16.79
N GLN A 145 -6.47 13.21 17.47
CA GLN A 145 -6.25 14.05 18.65
C GLN A 145 -5.82 15.47 18.27
N GLU A 146 -5.01 15.67 17.24
CA GLU A 146 -4.55 17.00 16.77
C GLU A 146 -5.66 17.78 16.02
N ARG A 147 -6.80 18.02 16.68
CA ARG A 147 -8.00 18.66 16.12
C ARG A 147 -7.82 20.11 15.70
N SER A 148 -6.80 20.80 16.22
CA SER A 148 -6.45 22.16 15.80
C SER A 148 -5.85 22.21 14.40
N VAL A 149 -5.37 21.07 13.89
CA VAL A 149 -4.84 20.96 12.52
C VAL A 149 -5.97 20.63 11.55
N LYS A 150 -6.08 21.43 10.49
CA LYS A 150 -6.96 21.13 9.36
C LYS A 150 -6.31 20.09 8.46
N TRP A 151 -6.63 18.82 8.71
CA TRP A 151 -6.16 17.70 7.90
C TRP A 151 -6.85 17.69 6.53
N PRO A 152 -6.11 17.48 5.42
CA PRO A 152 -6.72 17.26 4.11
C PRO A 152 -7.66 16.06 4.12
N SER A 153 -8.67 16.09 3.24
CA SER A 153 -9.48 14.90 2.97
C SER A 153 -8.58 13.75 2.53
N ARG A 154 -8.87 12.53 3.01
CA ARG A 154 -8.10 11.31 2.70
C ARG A 154 -6.61 11.34 3.12
N PHE A 155 -6.21 12.26 4.00
CA PHE A 155 -4.83 12.40 4.48
C PHE A 155 -4.14 11.07 4.83
N LEU A 156 -4.84 10.17 5.53
CA LEU A 156 -4.31 8.88 6.00
C LEU A 156 -4.10 7.82 4.91
N SER A 157 -4.55 8.10 3.68
CA SER A 157 -4.28 7.27 2.49
C SER A 157 -3.16 7.82 1.61
N GLU A 158 -2.64 9.01 1.92
CA GLU A 158 -1.66 9.70 1.08
C GLU A 158 -0.23 9.56 1.63
N GLU A 159 0.31 8.34 1.62
CA GLU A 159 1.61 7.98 2.22
C GLU A 159 2.79 8.86 1.80
N ARG A 160 2.72 9.40 0.57
CA ARG A 160 3.79 10.17 -0.05
C ARG A 160 3.75 11.65 0.28
N LYS A 161 2.71 12.14 0.97
CA LYS A 161 2.64 13.54 1.40
C LYS A 161 3.64 13.78 2.53
N PRO A 162 4.44 14.86 2.49
CA PRO A 162 5.43 15.16 3.52
C PRO A 162 4.86 15.13 4.93
N MET A 163 3.67 15.70 5.13
CA MET A 163 3.01 15.76 6.43
C MET A 163 2.58 14.38 6.95
N TYR A 164 2.07 13.49 6.08
CA TYR A 164 1.78 12.11 6.48
C TYR A 164 3.07 11.37 6.83
N SER A 165 4.12 11.54 6.02
CA SER A 165 5.41 10.91 6.28
C SER A 165 5.99 11.30 7.65
N LEU A 166 5.83 12.55 8.07
CA LEU A 166 6.23 13.01 9.41
C LEU A 166 5.41 12.38 10.53
N VAL A 167 4.08 12.33 10.40
CA VAL A 167 3.21 11.67 11.39
C VAL A 167 3.52 10.17 11.49
N SER A 168 3.71 9.51 10.35
CA SER A 168 4.11 8.10 10.27
C SER A 168 5.47 7.86 10.92
N ALA A 169 6.47 8.71 10.65
CA ALA A 169 7.78 8.61 11.27
C ALA A 169 7.72 8.77 12.80
N PHE A 170 6.93 9.73 13.28
CA PHE A 170 6.75 9.94 14.72
C PHE A 170 6.03 8.76 15.37
N SER A 171 5.00 8.22 14.73
CA SER A 171 4.29 7.02 15.20
C SER A 171 5.22 5.80 15.24
N ALA A 172 6.06 5.61 14.22
CA ALA A 172 7.07 4.56 14.20
C ALA A 172 8.07 4.71 15.34
N LEU A 173 8.54 5.94 15.61
CA LEU A 173 9.47 6.21 16.70
C LEU A 173 8.85 5.89 18.06
N LEU A 174 7.60 6.29 18.31
CA LEU A 174 6.90 5.99 19.56
C LEU A 174 6.76 4.48 19.76
N LEU A 175 6.32 3.75 18.73
CA LEU A 175 6.20 2.29 18.81
C LEU A 175 7.57 1.63 19.03
N PHE A 176 8.60 2.03 18.27
CA PHE A 176 9.94 1.47 18.40
C PHE A 176 10.51 1.69 19.82
N SER A 177 10.34 2.89 20.37
CA SER A 177 10.81 3.23 21.72
C SER A 177 10.06 2.48 22.83
N ASN A 178 8.87 1.97 22.52
CA ASN A 178 8.03 1.20 23.43
C ASN A 178 7.94 -0.28 23.02
N ASN A 179 8.93 -0.82 22.29
CA ASN A 179 9.01 -2.23 21.89
C ASN A 179 7.77 -2.75 21.12
N GLY A 180 7.11 -1.87 20.36
CA GLY A 180 5.91 -2.19 19.60
C GLY A 180 4.62 -2.25 20.41
N ASP A 181 4.65 -1.89 21.70
CA ASP A 181 3.47 -1.83 22.57
C ASP A 181 2.63 -0.58 22.24
N MET A 182 1.38 -0.81 21.82
CA MET A 182 0.47 0.26 21.39
C MET A 182 0.03 1.14 22.56
N ASP A 183 -0.30 0.55 23.71
CA ASP A 183 -0.84 1.29 24.84
C ASP A 183 0.24 2.19 25.44
N ARG A 184 1.47 1.66 25.58
CA ARG A 184 2.62 2.46 26.02
C ARG A 184 2.99 3.56 25.03
N ALA A 185 2.89 3.29 23.72
CA ALA A 185 3.12 4.31 22.71
C ALA A 185 2.06 5.44 22.76
N ILE A 186 0.81 5.10 23.09
CA ILE A 186 -0.28 6.07 23.33
C ILE A 186 -0.01 6.87 24.60
N GLU A 187 0.35 6.24 25.71
CA GLU A 187 0.72 6.91 26.96
C GLU A 187 1.88 7.90 26.75
N ALA A 188 2.92 7.46 26.03
CA ALA A 188 4.04 8.30 25.63
C ALA A 188 3.60 9.50 24.80
N TYR A 189 2.72 9.30 23.81
CA TYR A 189 2.14 10.40 23.03
C TYR A 189 1.36 11.38 23.91
N VAL A 190 0.51 10.89 24.81
CA VAL A 190 -0.29 11.71 25.72
C VAL A 190 0.63 12.57 26.58
N SER A 191 1.65 11.98 27.20
CA SER A 191 2.65 12.68 28.00
C SER A 191 3.34 13.81 27.22
N ILE A 192 3.81 13.52 25.99
CA ILE A 192 4.42 14.52 25.10
C ILE A 192 3.46 15.66 24.81
N ARG A 193 2.20 15.33 24.50
CA ARG A 193 1.19 16.31 24.09
C ARG A 193 0.79 17.23 25.24
N THR A 194 0.66 16.72 26.47
CA THR A 194 0.20 17.48 27.63
C THR A 194 1.30 18.31 28.29
N SER A 195 2.57 18.04 27.97
CA SER A 195 3.73 18.69 28.61
C SER A 195 4.09 20.07 28.04
N GLY A 196 3.24 20.64 27.18
CA GLY A 196 3.45 21.97 26.58
C GLY A 196 4.50 21.98 25.46
N ASP A 197 5.04 23.16 25.19
CA ASP A 197 6.05 23.37 24.16
C ASP A 197 7.44 22.89 24.60
N PRO A 198 8.31 22.47 23.66
CA PRO A 198 9.70 22.12 23.97
C PRO A 198 10.55 23.37 24.24
N ILE A 199 11.54 23.21 25.11
CA ILE A 199 12.54 24.25 25.41
C ILE A 199 13.42 24.50 24.18
N ASP A 200 13.91 23.44 23.55
CA ASP A 200 14.67 23.49 22.30
C ASP A 200 13.85 22.87 21.15
N ARG A 201 13.38 23.70 20.22
CA ARG A 201 12.61 23.24 19.06
C ARG A 201 13.45 22.52 18.01
N MET A 202 14.77 22.68 18.03
CA MET A 202 15.70 22.11 17.04
C MET A 202 16.31 20.76 17.49
N ALA A 203 15.99 20.31 18.71
CA ALA A 203 16.53 19.08 19.28
C ALA A 203 16.18 17.81 18.48
N GLY A 204 15.09 17.80 17.70
CA GLY A 204 14.58 16.61 17.00
C GLY A 204 14.46 16.77 15.48
N ASN A 205 15.36 16.15 14.71
CA ASN A 205 15.24 16.05 13.24
C ASN A 205 14.66 14.69 12.81
N ILE A 206 13.46 14.72 12.21
CA ILE A 206 12.71 13.53 11.75
C ILE A 206 12.92 13.27 10.25
N ILE A 207 13.68 14.12 9.55
CA ILE A 207 13.95 13.94 8.12
C ILE A 207 14.55 12.55 7.88
N GLY A 208 13.98 11.83 6.92
CA GLY A 208 14.41 10.49 6.54
C GLY A 208 14.17 9.40 7.60
N LEU A 209 13.33 9.66 8.61
CA LEU A 209 13.07 8.68 9.67
C LEU A 209 11.91 7.72 9.36
N ASN A 210 11.00 8.05 8.44
CA ASN A 210 9.84 7.20 8.14
C ASN A 210 10.27 5.85 7.53
N PRO A 211 10.19 4.73 8.26
CA PRO A 211 10.59 3.43 7.73
C PRO A 211 9.57 2.90 6.70
N PHE A 212 8.33 3.38 6.73
CA PHE A 212 7.26 2.85 5.89
C PHE A 212 6.88 3.78 4.73
N PHE A 213 7.81 4.64 4.31
CA PHE A 213 7.62 5.45 3.11
C PHE A 213 7.46 4.56 1.87
N ASP A 214 6.42 4.83 1.06
CA ASP A 214 6.02 4.02 -0.10
C ASP A 214 5.68 2.55 0.22
N HIS A 215 5.31 2.20 1.46
CA HIS A 215 4.96 0.81 1.82
C HIS A 215 3.82 0.28 0.94
N GLY A 216 2.76 1.06 0.71
CA GLY A 216 1.65 0.66 -0.16
C GLY A 216 2.09 0.40 -1.61
N VAL A 217 2.99 1.24 -2.15
CA VAL A 217 3.57 1.07 -3.50
C VAL A 217 4.44 -0.18 -3.58
N LEU A 218 5.27 -0.43 -2.57
CA LEU A 218 6.11 -1.63 -2.51
C LEU A 218 5.27 -2.89 -2.37
N SER A 219 4.16 -2.82 -1.64
CA SER A 219 3.23 -3.94 -1.47
C SER A 219 2.51 -4.24 -2.78
N ALA A 220 2.14 -3.21 -3.54
CA ALA A 220 1.62 -3.38 -4.90
C ALA A 220 2.65 -4.06 -5.83
N ILE A 221 3.92 -3.63 -5.80
CA ILE A 221 4.98 -4.27 -6.59
C ILE A 221 5.15 -5.74 -6.20
N ALA A 222 5.20 -6.05 -4.90
CA ALA A 222 5.29 -7.42 -4.41
C ALA A 222 4.08 -8.26 -4.85
N MET A 223 2.88 -7.70 -4.81
CA MET A 223 1.67 -8.34 -5.32
C MET A 223 1.78 -8.68 -6.81
N ALA A 224 2.21 -7.73 -7.66
CA ALA A 224 2.41 -8.03 -9.09
C ALA A 224 3.53 -9.07 -9.32
N HIS A 225 4.55 -9.12 -8.45
CA HIS A 225 5.60 -10.13 -8.54
C HIS A 225 5.06 -11.53 -8.25
N GLU A 226 4.18 -11.68 -7.25
CA GLU A 226 3.49 -12.95 -7.00
C GLU A 226 2.59 -13.37 -8.18
N VAL A 227 1.91 -12.42 -8.83
CA VAL A 227 1.16 -12.72 -10.06
C VAL A 227 2.09 -13.17 -11.19
N LYS A 228 3.29 -12.58 -11.32
CA LYS A 228 4.31 -13.03 -12.30
C LYS A 228 4.78 -14.46 -12.04
N LYS A 229 4.89 -14.89 -10.78
CA LYS A 229 5.21 -16.29 -10.45
C LYS A 229 4.11 -17.26 -10.88
N ILE A 230 2.85 -16.84 -10.78
CA ILE A 230 1.67 -17.61 -11.22
C ILE A 230 1.53 -17.61 -12.75
N ARG A 231 2.03 -16.58 -13.42
CA ARG A 231 2.02 -16.41 -14.88
C ARG A 231 3.43 -16.13 -15.43
N PRO A 232 4.35 -17.11 -15.36
CA PRO A 232 5.76 -16.90 -15.71
C PRO A 232 5.95 -16.52 -17.19
N ASN A 233 5.15 -17.14 -18.07
CA ASN A 233 5.18 -16.93 -19.52
C ASN A 233 4.50 -15.63 -19.98
N GLY A 234 4.08 -14.78 -19.05
CA GLY A 234 3.39 -13.53 -19.34
C GLY A 234 1.90 -13.58 -19.00
N LEU A 235 1.30 -12.40 -18.95
CA LEU A 235 -0.11 -12.18 -18.70
C LEU A 235 -0.69 -11.45 -19.91
N VAL A 236 -1.81 -11.93 -20.44
CA VAL A 236 -2.46 -11.33 -21.60
C VAL A 236 -3.91 -11.03 -21.23
N VAL A 237 -4.13 -9.84 -20.69
CA VAL A 237 -5.45 -9.38 -20.21
C VAL A 237 -6.22 -8.73 -21.34
N GLY A 238 -5.63 -7.72 -21.99
CA GLY A 238 -6.34 -6.86 -22.92
C GLY A 238 -6.98 -7.63 -24.09
N SER A 239 -6.19 -8.42 -24.80
CA SER A 239 -6.70 -9.18 -25.95
C SER A 239 -7.58 -10.35 -25.54
N ARG A 240 -7.37 -10.96 -24.36
CA ARG A 240 -8.23 -12.05 -23.88
C ARG A 240 -9.63 -11.54 -23.52
N ILE A 241 -9.74 -10.39 -22.86
CA ILE A 241 -11.04 -9.77 -22.58
C ILE A 241 -11.78 -9.42 -23.86
N GLU A 242 -11.09 -8.87 -24.87
CA GLU A 242 -11.71 -8.59 -26.17
C GLU A 242 -12.17 -9.86 -26.90
N GLN A 243 -11.41 -10.94 -26.82
CA GLN A 243 -11.82 -12.23 -27.36
C GLN A 243 -13.07 -12.76 -26.65
N ILE A 244 -13.09 -12.73 -25.32
CA ILE A 244 -14.26 -13.12 -24.51
C ILE A 244 -15.49 -12.30 -24.90
N ARG A 245 -15.36 -10.99 -25.07
CA ARG A 245 -16.47 -10.11 -25.48
C ARG A 245 -17.02 -10.48 -26.86
N LYS A 246 -16.15 -10.84 -27.80
CA LYS A 246 -16.56 -11.33 -29.13
C LYS A 246 -17.32 -12.65 -29.03
N GLU A 247 -16.83 -13.61 -28.23
CA GLU A 247 -17.51 -14.89 -27.97
C GLU A 247 -18.91 -14.68 -27.36
N ILE A 248 -19.05 -13.74 -26.42
CA ILE A 248 -20.34 -13.42 -25.80
C ILE A 248 -21.29 -12.77 -26.81
N ARG A 249 -20.80 -11.83 -27.63
CA ARG A 249 -21.62 -11.15 -28.65
C ARG A 249 -22.13 -12.10 -29.73
N SER A 250 -21.32 -13.07 -30.18
CA SER A 250 -21.78 -14.04 -31.18
C SER A 250 -22.85 -15.00 -30.64
N LEU A 251 -22.84 -15.27 -29.32
CA LEU A 251 -23.88 -16.05 -28.65
C LEU A 251 -25.17 -15.24 -28.40
N ALA A 252 -25.03 -13.93 -28.19
CA ALA A 252 -26.13 -13.00 -27.97
C ALA A 252 -26.93 -12.68 -29.24
N PHE A 253 -26.21 -12.52 -30.36
CA PHE A 253 -26.76 -12.12 -31.65
C PHE A 253 -26.33 -13.11 -32.75
N PRO A 254 -26.83 -14.36 -32.74
CA PRO A 254 -26.60 -15.26 -33.85
C PRO A 254 -27.24 -14.67 -35.11
N HIS A 255 -26.45 -14.57 -36.18
CA HIS A 255 -26.92 -14.17 -37.51
C HIS A 255 -28.03 -15.07 -38.03
#